data_AF-A0A3A8F380-F1
#
_entry.id   AF-A0A3A8F380-F1
#
_cell.length_a   1.000
_cell.length_b   1.000
_cell.length_c   1.000
_cell.angle_alpha   90.00
_cell.angle_beta   90.00
_cell.angle_gamma   90.00
#
_symmetry.space_group_name_H-M   'P 1'
#
loop_
_entity.id
_entity.type
_entity.pdbx_description
1 polymer ?
#
loop_
_entity_poly.entity_id
_entity_poly.type
_entity_poly.pdbx_seq_one_letter_code
_entity_poly.pdbx_strand_id
1 'polypeptide(L)'
;MQQQQSQMRDRRIPAELTKWLYASGSLTQQLTDLAQGIFKVEPNAEHFQRLSLADAQWMQMPAHHTAWVRESHLYGCEAKPWVKAKSIFPIQSLQGRARIFQHIGKKPIGHFLFQRTTPACERRVLLLEDGWTRQSCYTWHGCKFIVQETFLPAFEQYIQQ
;
A
#
# COMPACT_ATOMS: atom_id res chain seq x y z
N MET A 1 10.52 -20.78 -16.73
CA MET A 1 9.74 -19.84 -15.89
C MET A 1 9.15 -20.47 -14.61
N GLN A 2 9.26 -21.77 -14.33
CA GLN A 2 8.68 -22.38 -13.11
C GLN A 2 9.61 -22.41 -11.87
N GLN A 3 10.92 -22.16 -12.03
CA GLN A 3 11.87 -22.27 -10.91
C GLN A 3 11.86 -21.07 -9.93
N GLN A 4 11.31 -19.91 -10.32
CA GLN A 4 11.42 -18.69 -9.51
C GLN A 4 10.30 -18.56 -8.45
N GLN A 5 9.15 -19.20 -8.65
CA GLN A 5 8.04 -19.18 -7.69
C GLN A 5 8.30 -20.05 -6.45
N SER A 6 9.17 -21.06 -6.54
CA SER A 6 9.44 -21.98 -5.42
C SER A 6 10.38 -21.42 -4.35
N GLN A 7 11.25 -20.45 -4.69
CA GLN A 7 12.24 -19.89 -3.74
C GLN A 7 11.64 -18.81 -2.81
N MET A 8 10.49 -18.24 -3.15
CA MET A 8 9.87 -17.18 -2.36
C MET A 8 9.21 -17.71 -1.07
N ARG A 9 8.75 -18.96 -1.02
CA ARG A 9 7.93 -19.44 0.11
C ARG A 9 8.70 -19.63 1.43
N ASP A 10 10.02 -19.79 1.39
CA ASP A 10 10.85 -20.04 2.59
C ASP A 10 11.60 -18.81 3.10
N ARG A 11 11.38 -17.63 2.49
CA ARG A 11 12.01 -16.41 2.99
C ARG A 11 11.36 -16.04 4.33
N ARG A 12 12.16 -15.95 5.39
CA ARG A 12 11.70 -15.38 6.66
C ARG A 12 11.65 -13.86 6.56
N ILE A 13 10.70 -13.25 7.27
CA ILE A 13 10.60 -11.79 7.38
C ILE A 13 11.85 -11.30 8.13
N PRO A 14 12.63 -10.34 7.58
CA PRO A 14 13.73 -9.71 8.32
C PRO A 14 13.23 -9.05 9.61
N ALA A 15 13.97 -9.19 10.70
CA ALA A 15 13.58 -8.66 12.01
C ALA A 15 13.27 -7.14 11.94
N GLU A 16 14.17 -6.37 11.32
CA GLU A 16 13.98 -4.92 11.14
C GLU A 16 12.78 -4.55 10.29
N LEU A 17 12.38 -5.41 9.34
CA LEU A 17 11.23 -5.15 8.48
C LEU A 17 9.90 -5.49 9.16
N THR A 18 9.92 -6.36 10.16
CA THR A 18 8.72 -6.81 10.90
C THR A 18 7.97 -5.62 11.49
N LYS A 19 8.69 -4.66 12.09
CA LYS A 19 8.07 -3.45 12.68
C LYS A 19 7.28 -2.64 11.66
N TRP A 20 7.72 -2.61 10.40
CA TRP A 20 7.08 -1.88 9.30
C TRP A 20 5.89 -2.61 8.69
N LEU A 21 6.01 -3.93 8.53
CA LEU A 21 4.96 -4.78 7.96
C LEU A 21 3.71 -4.81 8.86
N TYR A 22 3.90 -4.79 10.18
CA TYR A 22 2.80 -4.86 11.15
C TYR A 22 2.43 -3.51 11.77
N ALA A 23 3.13 -2.42 11.44
CA ALA A 23 2.87 -1.11 12.03
C ALA A 23 1.41 -0.67 11.85
N SER A 24 0.79 -0.21 12.94
CA SER A 24 -0.47 0.51 12.90
C SER A 24 -0.27 1.96 12.48
N GLY A 25 -1.31 2.59 11.93
CA GLY A 25 -1.28 4.00 11.54
C GLY A 25 -0.71 4.25 10.14
N SER A 26 -0.30 5.49 9.91
CA SER A 26 0.11 6.00 8.58
C SER A 26 1.55 5.61 8.25
N LEU A 27 1.76 4.78 7.22
CA LEU A 27 3.12 4.51 6.72
C LEU A 27 3.82 5.79 6.27
N THR A 28 3.07 6.68 5.64
CA THR A 28 3.56 7.99 5.20
C THR A 28 4.20 8.73 6.36
N GLN A 29 3.55 8.78 7.53
CA GLN A 29 4.09 9.47 8.68
C GLN A 29 5.37 8.78 9.17
N GLN A 30 5.34 7.46 9.32
CA GLN A 30 6.51 6.70 9.78
C GLN A 30 7.71 6.84 8.86
N LEU A 31 7.51 6.81 7.53
CA LEU A 31 8.57 7.03 6.56
C LEU A 31 9.07 8.47 6.57
N THR A 32 8.18 9.45 6.78
CA THR A 32 8.56 10.87 6.91
C THR A 32 9.42 11.08 8.15
N ASP A 33 9.04 10.49 9.28
CA ASP A 33 9.78 10.59 10.54
C ASP A 33 11.16 9.91 10.42
N LEU A 34 11.21 8.71 9.83
CA LEU A 34 12.46 8.00 9.56
C LEU A 34 13.41 8.82 8.68
N ALA A 35 12.86 9.48 7.66
CA ALA A 35 13.62 10.31 6.72
C ALA A 35 13.83 11.75 7.20
N GLN A 36 13.61 12.05 8.48
CA GLN A 36 13.81 13.38 9.09
C GLN A 36 13.04 14.50 8.37
N GLY A 37 11.80 14.20 7.96
CA GLY A 37 10.93 15.12 7.23
C GLY A 37 11.06 15.05 5.70
N ILE A 38 12.05 14.33 5.16
CA ILE A 38 12.25 14.20 3.72
C ILE A 38 11.39 13.05 3.18
N PHE A 39 10.23 13.38 2.62
CA PHE A 39 9.34 12.37 2.05
C PHE A 39 8.72 12.84 0.74
N LYS A 40 8.70 11.96 -0.26
CA LYS A 40 8.13 12.25 -1.58
C LYS A 40 7.31 11.08 -2.09
N VAL A 41 6.15 11.39 -2.66
CA VAL A 41 5.33 10.45 -3.45
C VAL A 41 5.49 10.77 -4.93
N GLU A 42 5.76 9.75 -5.72
CA GLU A 42 5.78 9.83 -7.19
C GLU A 42 4.73 8.88 -7.76
N PRO A 43 3.57 9.39 -8.22
CA PRO A 43 2.58 8.60 -8.94
C PRO A 43 3.20 8.09 -10.25
N ASN A 44 3.00 6.81 -10.56
CA ASN A 44 3.55 6.20 -11.77
C ASN A 44 2.47 5.71 -12.75
N ALA A 45 1.32 5.26 -12.26
CA ALA A 45 0.19 4.81 -13.08
C ALA A 45 -1.15 5.01 -12.38
N GLU A 46 -2.17 5.34 -13.16
CA GLU A 46 -3.57 5.40 -12.74
C GLU A 46 -4.45 4.79 -13.83
N HIS A 47 -5.23 3.78 -13.49
CA HIS A 47 -6.03 3.05 -14.46
C HIS A 47 -7.22 2.33 -13.82
N PHE A 48 -8.18 1.91 -14.65
CA PHE A 48 -9.24 1.02 -14.21
C PHE A 48 -8.84 -0.43 -14.47
N GLN A 49 -9.08 -1.31 -13.48
CA GLN A 49 -8.90 -2.75 -13.64
C GLN A 49 -10.05 -3.50 -12.96
N ARG A 50 -10.31 -4.74 -13.38
CA ARG A 50 -11.21 -5.63 -12.63
C ARG A 50 -10.52 -6.09 -11.35
N LEU A 51 -11.27 -6.18 -10.26
CA LEU A 51 -10.78 -6.77 -9.02
C LEU A 51 -10.43 -8.25 -9.23
N SER A 52 -9.35 -8.68 -8.60
CA SER A 52 -9.05 -10.10 -8.46
C SER A 52 -10.13 -10.76 -7.62
N LEU A 53 -10.37 -12.06 -7.83
CA LEU A 53 -11.33 -12.81 -7.00
C LEU A 53 -10.94 -12.78 -5.52
N ALA A 54 -9.64 -12.89 -5.22
CA ALA A 54 -9.12 -12.86 -3.85
C ALA A 54 -9.37 -11.50 -3.17
N ASP A 55 -9.18 -10.39 -3.89
CA ASP A 55 -9.42 -9.04 -3.34
C ASP A 55 -10.92 -8.75 -3.19
N ALA A 56 -11.75 -9.19 -4.15
CA ALA A 56 -13.19 -9.06 -4.05
C ALA A 56 -13.76 -9.84 -2.85
N GLN A 57 -13.31 -11.08 -2.66
CA GLN A 57 -13.68 -11.90 -1.50
C GLN A 57 -13.21 -11.26 -0.19
N TRP A 58 -11.97 -10.77 -0.13
CA TRP A 58 -11.44 -10.14 1.08
C TRP A 58 -12.20 -8.85 1.45
N MET A 59 -12.58 -8.04 0.45
CA MET A 59 -13.43 -6.87 0.68
C MET A 59 -14.91 -7.20 0.95
N GLN A 60 -15.32 -8.47 0.81
CA GLN A 60 -16.72 -8.92 0.86
C GLN A 60 -17.59 -8.21 -0.20
N MET A 61 -17.06 -8.11 -1.42
CA MET A 61 -17.73 -7.49 -2.57
C MET A 61 -18.03 -8.53 -3.66
N PRO A 62 -19.04 -8.29 -4.51
CA PRO A 62 -19.28 -9.14 -5.67
C PRO A 62 -18.03 -9.24 -6.55
N ALA A 63 -17.78 -10.47 -7.03
CA ALA A 63 -16.76 -10.72 -8.04
C ALA A 63 -17.00 -9.82 -9.26
N HIS A 64 -15.92 -9.45 -9.96
CA HIS A 64 -15.95 -8.70 -11.23
C HIS A 64 -16.21 -7.19 -11.17
N HIS A 65 -16.26 -6.56 -10.00
CA HIS A 65 -16.28 -5.10 -9.94
C HIS A 65 -15.01 -4.48 -10.51
N THR A 66 -15.18 -3.37 -11.22
CA THR A 66 -14.08 -2.51 -11.63
C THR A 66 -13.62 -1.67 -10.44
N ALA A 67 -12.31 -1.53 -10.30
CA ALA A 67 -11.66 -0.66 -9.36
C ALA A 67 -10.79 0.35 -10.11
N TRP A 68 -10.75 1.58 -9.60
CA TRP A 68 -9.70 2.52 -9.94
C TRP A 68 -8.45 2.15 -9.14
N VAL A 69 -7.34 2.03 -9.84
CA VAL A 69 -6.05 1.66 -9.29
C VAL A 69 -5.08 2.79 -9.50
N ARG A 70 -4.33 3.06 -8.45
CA ARG A 70 -3.27 4.04 -8.45
C ARG A 70 -2.01 3.42 -7.89
N GLU A 71 -0.95 3.53 -8.66
CA GLU A 71 0.37 3.04 -8.32
C GLU A 71 1.31 4.24 -8.11
N SER A 72 2.21 4.12 -7.14
CA SER A 72 3.15 5.17 -6.77
C SER A 72 4.39 4.60 -6.12
N HIS A 73 5.49 5.34 -6.21
CA HIS A 73 6.69 5.11 -5.43
C HIS A 73 6.76 6.11 -4.28
N LEU A 74 7.14 5.61 -3.10
CA LEU A 74 7.40 6.43 -1.92
C LEU A 74 8.92 6.49 -1.71
N TYR A 75 9.44 7.69 -1.58
CA TYR A 75 10.85 7.98 -1.37
C TYR A 75 11.03 8.62 0.00
N GLY A 76 12.09 8.19 0.69
CA GLY A 76 12.62 8.87 1.87
C GLY A 76 13.70 9.87 1.49
N CYS A 77 14.75 9.94 2.30
CA CYS A 77 15.91 10.81 2.09
C CYS A 77 16.87 10.34 0.98
N GLU A 78 16.62 9.17 0.38
CA GLU A 78 17.46 8.60 -0.67
C GLU A 78 16.85 8.75 -2.07
N ALA A 79 17.70 8.64 -3.10
CA ALA A 79 17.27 8.72 -4.50
C ALA A 79 16.48 7.49 -4.97
N LYS A 80 16.62 6.33 -4.30
CA LYS A 80 15.91 5.10 -4.64
C LYS A 80 14.57 5.03 -3.90
N PRO A 81 13.52 4.50 -4.53
CA PRO A 81 12.23 4.34 -3.86
C PRO A 81 12.35 3.32 -2.73
N TRP A 82 11.75 3.65 -1.59
CA TRP A 82 11.68 2.77 -0.44
C TRP A 82 10.49 1.81 -0.53
N VAL A 83 9.35 2.30 -1.04
CA VAL A 83 8.11 1.51 -1.10
C VAL A 83 7.44 1.68 -2.46
N LYS A 84 6.97 0.57 -3.03
CA LYS A 84 5.99 0.58 -4.12
C LYS A 84 4.60 0.45 -3.51
N ALA A 85 3.79 1.50 -3.67
CA ALA A 85 2.44 1.58 -3.14
C ALA A 85 1.40 1.44 -4.25
N LYS A 86 0.43 0.55 -4.05
CA LYS A 86 -0.72 0.35 -4.95
C LYS A 86 -2.00 0.48 -4.14
N SER A 87 -2.84 1.44 -4.50
CA SER A 87 -4.16 1.65 -3.91
C SER A 87 -5.23 1.18 -4.89
N ILE A 88 -6.17 0.37 -4.42
CA ILE A 88 -7.21 -0.27 -5.21
C ILE A 88 -8.56 0.13 -4.63
N PHE A 89 -9.25 1.02 -5.34
CA PHE A 89 -10.53 1.56 -4.94
C PHE A 89 -11.63 1.01 -5.83
N PRO A 90 -12.52 0.12 -5.34
CA PRO A 90 -13.74 -0.23 -6.04
C PRO A 90 -14.48 1.05 -6.48
N ILE A 91 -15.02 1.10 -7.71
CA ILE A 91 -15.70 2.32 -8.20
C ILE A 91 -16.83 2.76 -7.27
N GLN A 92 -17.55 1.81 -6.67
CA GLN A 92 -18.60 2.09 -5.67
C GLN A 92 -18.05 2.77 -4.40
N SER A 93 -16.79 2.53 -4.06
CA SER A 93 -16.09 3.17 -2.95
C SER A 93 -15.60 4.58 -3.28
N LEU A 94 -15.62 5.02 -4.54
CA LEU A 94 -15.19 6.35 -4.99
C LEU A 94 -16.36 7.33 -5.09
N GLN A 95 -17.14 7.40 -4.02
CA GLN A 95 -18.31 8.28 -3.93
C GLN A 95 -18.20 9.19 -2.71
N GLY A 96 -18.98 10.27 -2.69
CA GLY A 96 -18.97 11.24 -1.59
C GLY A 96 -17.55 11.73 -1.27
N ARG A 97 -17.15 11.62 0.01
CA ARG A 97 -15.83 12.05 0.50
C ARG A 97 -14.66 11.30 -0.13
N ALA A 98 -14.86 10.05 -0.57
CA ALA A 98 -13.79 9.22 -1.11
C ALA A 98 -13.39 9.60 -2.56
N ARG A 99 -14.17 10.44 -3.25
CA ARG A 99 -13.77 11.02 -4.55
C ARG A 99 -12.45 11.81 -4.47
N ILE A 100 -12.09 12.30 -3.28
CA ILE A 100 -10.83 13.00 -3.09
C ILE A 100 -9.63 12.13 -3.48
N PHE A 101 -9.71 10.81 -3.28
CA PHE A 101 -8.60 9.88 -3.53
C PHE A 101 -8.18 9.80 -5.00
N GLN A 102 -9.09 10.08 -5.94
CA GLN A 102 -8.77 10.20 -7.37
C GLN A 102 -7.99 11.46 -7.71
N HIS A 103 -8.00 12.48 -6.84
CA HIS A 103 -7.50 13.82 -7.13
C HIS A 103 -6.32 14.21 -6.23
N ILE A 104 -5.74 13.27 -5.47
CA ILE A 104 -4.69 13.57 -4.50
C ILE A 104 -3.35 13.95 -5.14
N GLY A 105 -3.15 13.71 -6.44
CA GLY A 105 -1.94 14.16 -7.16
C GLY A 105 -0.68 13.56 -6.54
N LYS A 106 0.24 14.36 -5.99
CA LYS A 106 1.44 13.89 -5.28
C LYS A 106 1.28 13.80 -3.76
N LYS A 107 0.07 14.03 -3.24
CA LYS A 107 -0.19 13.95 -1.80
C LYS A 107 -0.34 12.48 -1.39
N PRO A 108 0.26 12.08 -0.26
CA PRO A 108 0.14 10.72 0.23
C PRO A 108 -1.28 10.40 0.68
N ILE A 109 -1.74 9.20 0.35
CA ILE A 109 -3.08 8.72 0.74
C ILE A 109 -3.26 8.74 2.27
N GLY A 110 -2.21 8.40 3.02
CA GLY A 110 -2.21 8.38 4.48
C GLY A 110 -2.58 9.74 5.09
N HIS A 111 -2.20 10.85 4.46
CA HIS A 111 -2.57 12.18 4.94
C HIS A 111 -4.09 12.33 5.04
N PHE A 112 -4.84 11.87 4.04
CA PHE A 112 -6.31 11.98 4.01
C PHE A 112 -6.99 10.92 4.85
N LEU A 113 -6.40 9.72 4.94
CA LEU A 113 -6.95 8.62 5.74
C LEU A 113 -6.90 8.87 7.24
N PHE A 114 -5.87 9.58 7.70
CA PHE A 114 -5.60 9.76 9.12
C PHE A 114 -5.83 11.20 9.61
N GLN A 115 -6.30 12.12 8.76
CA GLN A 115 -6.41 13.55 9.08
C GLN A 115 -7.35 13.89 10.25
N ARG A 116 -8.24 12.97 10.65
CA ARG A 116 -9.19 13.08 11.78
C ARG A 116 -9.92 11.75 12.04
N THR A 117 -9.39 10.65 11.52
CA THR A 117 -10.05 9.34 11.53
C THR A 117 -9.03 8.25 11.78
N THR A 118 -9.46 7.21 12.50
CA THR A 118 -8.70 5.96 12.61
C THR A 118 -9.51 4.91 11.86
N PRO A 119 -9.29 4.74 10.55
CA PRO A 119 -10.09 3.80 9.76
C PRO A 119 -9.91 2.37 10.28
N ALA A 120 -11.00 1.61 10.31
CA ALA A 120 -10.91 0.18 10.56
C ALA A 120 -10.04 -0.45 9.47
N CYS A 121 -9.14 -1.35 9.87
CA CYS A 121 -8.11 -1.89 8.99
C CYS A 121 -7.93 -3.38 9.28
N GLU A 122 -8.14 -4.21 8.26
CA GLU A 122 -7.71 -5.60 8.25
C GLU A 122 -6.40 -5.70 7.49
N ARG A 123 -5.40 -6.40 8.05
CA ARG A 123 -4.07 -6.48 7.45
C ARG A 123 -3.66 -7.93 7.20
N ARG A 124 -3.00 -8.15 6.06
CA ARG A 124 -2.25 -9.36 5.76
C ARG A 124 -0.85 -9.02 5.27
N VAL A 125 0.09 -9.91 5.53
CA VAL A 125 1.48 -9.81 5.07
C VAL A 125 1.74 -10.95 4.08
N LEU A 126 2.31 -10.61 2.93
CA LEU A 126 2.59 -11.53 1.84
C LEU A 126 3.99 -11.26 1.31
N LEU A 127 4.65 -12.28 0.76
CA LEU A 127 5.80 -12.07 -0.10
C LEU A 127 5.33 -12.06 -1.56
N LEU A 128 5.49 -10.92 -2.23
CA LEU A 128 5.24 -10.77 -3.66
C LEU A 128 6.56 -10.71 -4.43
N GLU A 129 6.47 -10.71 -5.76
CA GLU A 129 7.64 -10.66 -6.66
C GLU A 129 8.61 -9.52 -6.34
N ASP A 130 8.06 -8.33 -6.04
CA ASP A 130 8.84 -7.12 -5.76
C ASP A 130 9.41 -7.06 -4.33
N GLY A 131 8.98 -7.95 -3.41
CA GLY A 131 9.42 -7.96 -2.02
C GLY A 131 8.32 -8.23 -0.99
N TRP A 132 8.66 -8.02 0.28
CA TRP A 132 7.71 -8.15 1.37
C TRP A 132 6.66 -7.06 1.31
N THR A 133 5.41 -7.49 1.40
CA THR A 133 4.26 -6.63 1.17
C THR A 133 3.31 -6.72 2.35
N ARG A 134 2.91 -5.55 2.87
CA ARG A 134 1.71 -5.46 3.68
C ARG A 134 0.54 -5.00 2.82
N GLN A 135 -0.57 -5.71 2.90
CA GLN A 135 -1.83 -5.30 2.31
C GLN A 135 -2.78 -4.94 3.45
N SER A 136 -3.39 -3.77 3.36
CA SER A 136 -4.35 -3.25 4.32
C SER A 136 -5.68 -2.99 3.61
N CYS A 137 -6.75 -3.67 4.04
CA CYS A 137 -8.11 -3.39 3.64
C CYS A 137 -8.71 -2.37 4.62
N TYR A 138 -8.89 -1.14 4.17
CA TYR A 138 -9.42 -0.06 5.00
C TYR A 138 -10.92 0.07 4.79
N THR A 139 -11.64 0.33 5.88
CA THR A 139 -13.01 0.86 5.85
C THR A 139 -12.99 2.31 6.30
N TRP A 140 -13.34 3.24 5.40
CA TRP A 140 -13.33 4.68 5.65
C TRP A 140 -14.64 5.30 5.15
N HIS A 141 -15.39 5.93 6.05
CA HIS A 141 -16.73 6.48 5.75
C HIS A 141 -17.67 5.48 5.04
N GLY A 142 -17.62 4.19 5.43
CA GLY A 142 -18.42 3.12 4.84
C GLY A 142 -17.88 2.56 3.52
N CYS A 143 -16.82 3.15 2.96
CA CYS A 143 -16.18 2.68 1.74
C CYS A 143 -15.00 1.75 2.07
N LYS A 144 -14.91 0.63 1.36
CA LYS A 144 -13.77 -0.31 1.46
C LYS A 144 -12.80 -0.13 0.29
N PHE A 145 -11.51 -0.16 0.56
CA PHE A 145 -10.46 -0.17 -0.46
C PHE A 145 -9.19 -0.82 0.09
N ILE A 146 -8.33 -1.28 -0.81
CA ILE A 146 -7.08 -1.95 -0.45
C ILE A 146 -5.92 -0.99 -0.70
N VAL A 147 -4.98 -0.95 0.24
CA VAL A 147 -3.66 -0.37 0.05
C VAL A 147 -2.63 -1.47 0.19
N GLN A 148 -1.82 -1.63 -0.84
CA GLN A 148 -0.70 -2.55 -0.89
C GLN A 148 0.59 -1.74 -0.82
N GLU A 149 1.46 -2.06 0.13
CA GLU A 149 2.75 -1.41 0.34
C GLU A 149 3.83 -2.48 0.30
N THR A 150 4.57 -2.54 -0.80
CA THR A 150 5.72 -3.44 -0.97
C THR A 150 7.00 -2.70 -0.62
N PHE A 151 7.72 -3.20 0.38
CA PHE A 151 9.01 -2.67 0.79
C PHE A 151 10.10 -3.15 -0.17
N LEU A 152 10.80 -2.20 -0.77
CA LEU A 152 11.79 -2.47 -1.82
C LEU A 152 13.17 -2.73 -1.20
N PRO A 153 14.09 -3.38 -1.94
CA PRO A 153 15.44 -3.69 -1.44
C PRO A 153 16.21 -2.47 -0.90
N ALA A 154 16.02 -1.29 -1.48
CA ALA A 154 16.65 -0.06 -0.99
C ALA A 154 16.22 0.29 0.44
N PHE A 155 14.94 0.11 0.76
CA PHE A 155 14.45 0.32 2.12
C PHE A 155 14.98 -0.71 3.10
N GLU A 156 14.99 -1.99 2.70
CA GLU A 156 15.54 -3.06 3.53
C GLU A 156 17.02 -2.80 3.87
N GLN A 157 17.81 -2.32 2.89
CA GLN A 157 19.20 -1.93 3.09
C GLN A 157 19.34 -0.70 3.99
N TYR A 158 18.43 0.27 3.87
CA TYR A 158 18.45 1.49 4.69
C TYR A 158 18.21 1.19 6.17
N ILE A 159 17.22 0.35 6.49
CA ILE A 159 16.84 0.06 7.90
C ILE A 159 17.77 -0.96 8.58
N GLN A 160 18.76 -1.51 7.88
CA GLN A 160 19.75 -2.45 8.41
C GLN A 160 21.08 -1.76 8.81
N GLN A 161 21.24 -0.48 8.49
CA GLN A 161 22.41 0.34 8.84
C GLN A 161 22.28 0.88 10.26
#